data_AF-Q2J991-F1
#
_entry.id   AF-Q2J991-F1
#
_cell.length_a   1.000
_cell.length_b   1.000
_cell.length_c   1.000
_cell.angle_alpha   90.00
_cell.angle_beta   90.00
_cell.angle_gamma   90.00
#
_symmetry.space_group_name_H-M   'P 1'
#
loop_
_entity.id
_entity.type
_entity.pdbx_description
1 polymer ?
#
loop_
_entity_poly.entity_id
_entity_poly.type
_entity_poly.pdbx_seq_one_letter_code
_entity_poly.pdbx_strand_id
1 'polypeptide(L)'
;MTVRSPFNQTAAIADAEIYREEPIRPDRAITRGSDRRIGVLTPPCYALAHPEERSHAHAECLLECGPAAIPDVTLRVRVRYLQMTVRFVDRGPGDGGRFPPGGRPAGDAEPRGWDEFVPRQVDDVVTVTDLLAAPPGSAVPTAAGPRRNWLPRLSAPRPNPWELAGPASGGVSAGLGPPHTVRFSAPSGRRVETVSGHGEAEPTRITWDSWAVQGELRLNAGLQTWAHQTGETGAHRLVRLRAELVNTSGWHLPAEEAMDHVSLEARRRRHREQAMRHSLIGAHLLLATTEGRFVSLASPPARASEFAKNCVNDGLWPALVTTADGHDTVLVAPIVLPDHPRPAPVDHDSGS
;
A
#
# COMPACT_ATOMS: atom_id res chain seq x y z
N MET A 1 10.23 -10.19 -28.44
CA MET A 1 10.52 -8.83 -27.94
C MET A 1 9.57 -8.58 -26.77
N THR A 2 10.02 -8.81 -25.54
CA THR A 2 9.14 -8.75 -24.35
C THR A 2 8.92 -7.28 -24.01
N VAL A 3 7.71 -6.77 -24.22
CA VAL A 3 7.36 -5.40 -23.83
C VAL A 3 7.57 -5.30 -22.32
N ARG A 4 8.57 -4.51 -21.90
CA ARG A 4 8.84 -4.28 -20.48
C ARG A 4 7.66 -3.50 -19.89
N SER A 5 7.16 -3.96 -18.75
CA SER A 5 6.13 -3.22 -18.01
C SER A 5 6.69 -1.86 -17.59
N PRO A 6 5.91 -0.77 -17.68
CA PRO A 6 6.35 0.56 -17.21
C PRO A 6 6.70 0.55 -15.72
N PHE A 7 6.25 -0.46 -14.97
CA PHE A 7 6.50 -0.57 -13.54
C PHE A 7 7.79 -1.28 -13.16
N ASN A 8 8.54 -1.90 -14.08
CA ASN A 8 9.67 -2.75 -13.69
C ASN A 8 10.73 -2.01 -12.85
N GLN A 9 11.11 -0.79 -13.24
CA GLN A 9 12.09 0.01 -12.51
C GLN A 9 11.51 0.54 -11.19
N THR A 10 10.30 1.06 -11.22
CA THR A 10 9.57 1.56 -10.05
C THR A 10 9.35 0.46 -9.00
N ALA A 11 9.08 -0.76 -9.45
CA ALA A 11 8.94 -1.94 -8.62
C ALA A 11 10.26 -2.33 -7.95
N ALA A 12 11.38 -2.29 -8.69
CA ALA A 12 12.69 -2.57 -8.13
C ALA A 12 13.10 -1.54 -7.06
N ILE A 13 12.80 -0.25 -7.27
CA ILE A 13 12.98 0.80 -6.24
C ILE A 13 12.13 0.50 -5.02
N ALA A 14 10.85 0.16 -5.21
CA ALA A 14 9.97 -0.18 -4.11
C ALA A 14 10.46 -1.39 -3.31
N ASP A 15 11.00 -2.41 -3.98
CA ASP A 15 11.55 -3.60 -3.33
C ASP A 15 12.76 -3.23 -2.45
N ALA A 16 13.66 -2.40 -2.96
CA ALA A 16 14.83 -1.94 -2.21
C ALA A 16 14.48 -1.00 -1.05
N GLU A 17 13.54 -0.07 -1.23
CA GLU A 17 13.27 1.00 -0.26
C GLU A 17 12.21 0.62 0.79
N ILE A 18 11.16 -0.09 0.36
CA ILE A 18 9.99 -0.41 1.20
C ILE A 18 10.14 -1.80 1.80
N TYR A 19 10.53 -2.77 0.99
CA TYR A 19 10.70 -4.14 1.43
C TYR A 19 12.12 -4.42 1.96
N ARG A 20 13.11 -3.58 1.60
CA ARG A 20 14.50 -3.61 2.07
C ARG A 20 15.21 -4.94 1.83
N GLU A 21 14.95 -5.54 0.67
CA GLU A 21 15.56 -6.80 0.25
C GLU A 21 16.05 -6.69 -1.20
N GLU A 22 17.06 -7.49 -1.55
CA GLU A 22 17.42 -7.79 -2.94
C GLU A 22 16.18 -8.24 -3.75
N PRO A 23 16.16 -8.11 -5.10
CA PRO A 23 14.94 -8.20 -5.90
C PRO A 23 14.08 -9.40 -5.54
N ILE A 24 12.86 -9.09 -5.11
CA ILE A 24 11.91 -10.08 -4.63
C ILE A 24 11.56 -11.02 -5.78
N ARG A 25 11.84 -12.30 -5.60
CA ARG A 25 11.22 -13.33 -6.43
C ARG A 25 9.75 -13.50 -5.99
N PRO A 26 8.80 -13.60 -6.93
CA PRO A 26 7.36 -13.60 -6.62
C PRO A 26 6.89 -14.75 -5.70
N ASP A 27 7.77 -15.70 -5.39
CA ASP A 27 7.56 -16.90 -4.58
C ASP A 27 8.45 -16.98 -3.33
N ARG A 28 9.27 -15.97 -3.04
CA ARG A 28 10.20 -15.97 -1.91
C ARG A 28 9.70 -15.11 -0.75
N ALA A 29 9.68 -15.71 0.43
CA ALA A 29 9.35 -15.03 1.66
C ALA A 29 10.49 -14.14 2.18
N ILE A 30 10.15 -12.96 2.67
CA ILE A 30 11.10 -12.06 3.36
C ILE A 30 11.18 -12.43 4.85
N THR A 31 12.40 -12.54 5.39
CA THR A 31 12.63 -12.84 6.82
C THR A 31 12.84 -11.54 7.61
N ARG A 32 12.39 -11.53 8.88
CA ARG A 32 12.36 -10.39 9.81
C ARG A 32 13.63 -9.51 9.84
N GLY A 33 13.54 -8.29 9.32
CA GLY A 33 14.46 -7.17 9.57
C GLY A 33 13.77 -5.98 10.26
N SER A 34 14.15 -5.68 11.51
CA SER A 34 13.67 -4.59 12.39
C SER A 34 12.19 -4.63 12.86
N ASP A 35 11.95 -4.17 14.10
CA ASP A 35 10.64 -4.18 14.77
C ASP A 35 9.62 -3.17 14.18
N ARG A 36 10.07 -2.30 13.27
CA ARG A 36 9.26 -1.20 12.72
C ARG A 36 8.98 -1.40 11.24
N ARG A 37 8.04 -2.29 10.93
CA ARG A 37 7.51 -2.46 9.57
C ARG A 37 6.82 -1.18 9.12
N ILE A 38 7.18 -0.70 7.94
CA ILE A 38 6.65 0.55 7.38
C ILE A 38 5.43 0.25 6.49
N GLY A 39 4.50 1.19 6.37
CA GLY A 39 3.33 1.05 5.50
C GLY A 39 2.39 -0.08 5.90
N VAL A 40 2.29 -0.39 7.19
CA VAL A 40 1.35 -1.40 7.68
C VAL A 40 -0.05 -0.78 7.77
N LEU A 41 -1.00 -1.38 7.08
CA LEU A 41 -2.43 -1.12 7.24
C LEU A 41 -3.04 -2.32 7.96
N THR A 42 -3.36 -2.15 9.24
CA THR A 42 -4.00 -3.14 10.11
C THR A 42 -5.50 -3.26 9.85
N PRO A 43 -6.15 -4.36 10.27
CA PRO A 43 -7.60 -4.47 10.19
C PRO A 43 -8.32 -3.29 10.87
N PRO A 44 -9.42 -2.76 10.29
CA PRO A 44 -10.11 -1.58 10.82
C PRO A 44 -10.51 -1.68 12.30
N CYS A 45 -11.02 -2.84 12.73
CA CYS A 45 -11.40 -3.09 14.12
C CYS A 45 -10.22 -3.07 15.10
N TYR A 46 -9.04 -3.54 14.69
CA TYR A 46 -7.82 -3.43 15.49
C TYR A 46 -7.40 -1.95 15.63
N ALA A 47 -7.35 -1.23 14.51
CA ALA A 47 -6.98 0.19 14.45
C ALA A 47 -7.95 1.11 15.23
N LEU A 48 -9.25 0.76 15.29
CA LEU A 48 -10.22 1.47 16.12
C LEU A 48 -9.88 1.42 17.61
N ALA A 49 -9.34 0.29 18.09
CA ALA A 49 -8.91 0.09 19.47
C ALA A 49 -7.47 0.61 19.74
N HIS A 50 -6.67 0.85 18.70
CA HIS A 50 -5.24 1.17 18.76
C HIS A 50 -4.95 2.43 17.92
N PRO A 51 -5.13 3.65 18.48
CA PRO A 51 -5.08 4.92 17.72
C PRO A 51 -3.75 5.22 17.02
N GLU A 52 -2.67 4.57 17.46
CA GLU A 52 -1.33 4.60 16.87
C GLU A 52 -1.22 3.78 15.57
N GLU A 53 -2.21 2.93 15.30
CA GLU A 53 -2.27 2.07 14.13
C GLU A 53 -3.16 2.67 13.05
N ARG A 54 -2.86 2.31 11.80
CA ARG A 54 -3.59 2.74 10.62
C ARG A 54 -4.31 1.55 10.01
N SER A 55 -5.51 1.78 9.49
CA SER A 55 -6.20 0.83 8.58
C SER A 55 -6.30 1.34 7.15
N HIS A 56 -5.89 2.58 6.91
CA HIS A 56 -5.87 3.19 5.59
C HIS A 56 -4.69 4.15 5.46
N ALA A 57 -4.34 4.47 4.22
CA ALA A 57 -3.40 5.53 3.88
C ALA A 57 -3.84 6.26 2.62
N HIS A 58 -3.35 7.48 2.45
CA HIS A 58 -3.87 8.41 1.46
C HIS A 58 -2.76 9.21 0.81
N ALA A 59 -2.85 9.38 -0.50
CA ALA A 59 -1.97 10.26 -1.25
C ALA A 59 -2.73 11.04 -2.32
N GLU A 60 -2.20 12.20 -2.67
CA GLU A 60 -2.60 13.03 -3.79
C GLU A 60 -1.42 13.25 -4.73
N CYS A 61 -1.66 13.08 -6.02
CA CYS A 61 -0.70 13.31 -7.09
C CYS A 61 -1.24 14.37 -8.04
N LEU A 62 -0.36 15.09 -8.71
CA LEU A 62 -0.74 16.00 -9.78
C LEU A 62 -0.34 15.40 -11.12
N LEU A 63 -1.28 15.41 -12.05
CA LEU A 63 -1.11 14.94 -13.41
C LEU A 63 -1.38 16.10 -14.36
N GLU A 64 -0.42 16.41 -15.21
CA GLU A 64 -0.59 17.38 -16.27
C GLU A 64 -1.00 16.67 -17.57
N CYS A 65 -2.13 17.10 -18.14
CA CYS A 65 -2.67 16.56 -19.39
C CYS A 65 -2.66 17.65 -20.46
N GLY A 66 -2.35 17.26 -21.70
CA GLY A 66 -2.53 18.13 -22.87
C GLY A 66 -4.02 18.50 -23.06
N PRO A 67 -4.34 19.65 -23.66
CA PRO A 67 -5.71 20.14 -23.80
C PRO A 67 -6.65 19.21 -24.59
N ALA A 68 -6.10 18.40 -25.51
CA ALA A 68 -6.85 17.40 -26.29
C ALA A 68 -6.79 15.97 -25.70
N ALA A 69 -5.97 15.72 -24.67
CA ALA A 69 -5.60 14.37 -24.25
C ALA A 69 -6.48 13.76 -23.15
N ILE A 70 -7.22 14.56 -22.37
CA ILE A 70 -8.01 14.05 -21.23
C ILE A 70 -8.91 12.85 -21.57
N PRO A 71 -9.64 12.83 -22.71
CA PRO A 71 -10.50 11.70 -23.08
C PRO A 71 -9.77 10.35 -23.07
N ASP A 72 -8.51 10.35 -23.55
CA ASP A 72 -7.74 9.16 -23.86
C ASP A 72 -6.66 8.84 -22.81
N VAL A 73 -6.38 9.79 -21.90
CA VAL A 73 -5.38 9.60 -20.85
C VAL A 73 -5.78 8.44 -19.94
N THR A 74 -5.03 7.36 -20.09
CA THR A 74 -5.18 6.15 -19.29
C THR A 74 -4.21 6.16 -18.12
N LEU A 75 -4.72 5.83 -16.94
CA LEU A 75 -3.95 5.61 -15.72
C LEU A 75 -3.86 4.09 -15.47
N ARG A 76 -2.64 3.55 -15.58
CA ARG A 76 -2.32 2.21 -15.10
C ARG A 76 -1.96 2.29 -13.64
N VAL A 77 -2.52 1.39 -12.84
CA VAL A 77 -2.32 1.34 -11.40
C VAL A 77 -1.92 -0.05 -10.99
N ARG A 78 -0.92 -0.13 -10.10
CA ARG A 78 -0.54 -1.37 -9.44
C ARG A 78 -0.52 -1.14 -7.94
N VAL A 79 -1.35 -1.89 -7.21
CA VAL A 79 -1.27 -1.98 -5.75
C VAL A 79 -0.28 -3.08 -5.41
N ARG A 80 0.62 -2.84 -4.45
CA ARG A 80 1.55 -3.86 -3.93
C ARG A 80 1.52 -3.88 -2.42
N TYR A 81 1.61 -5.08 -1.85
CA TYR A 81 1.66 -5.30 -0.41
C TYR A 81 2.27 -6.68 -0.13
N LEU A 82 2.71 -6.87 1.11
CA LEU A 82 3.17 -8.14 1.63
C LEU A 82 2.06 -8.80 2.45
N GLN A 83 1.79 -10.07 2.15
CA GLN A 83 0.95 -10.96 2.98
C GLN A 83 1.84 -11.73 3.95
N MET A 84 1.52 -11.71 5.23
CA MET A 84 2.24 -12.48 6.24
C MET A 84 1.97 -13.98 6.09
N THR A 85 3.02 -14.78 6.18
CA THR A 85 2.98 -16.23 6.37
C THR A 85 3.88 -16.59 7.55
N VAL A 86 3.57 -17.66 8.27
CA VAL A 86 4.44 -18.17 9.33
C VAL A 86 4.95 -19.53 8.92
N ARG A 87 6.27 -19.68 8.91
CA ARG A 87 6.97 -20.93 8.65
C ARG A 87 7.19 -21.68 9.96
N PHE A 88 6.86 -22.97 9.95
CA PHE A 88 7.12 -23.93 11.02
C PHE A 88 8.01 -25.05 10.49
N VAL A 89 8.85 -25.60 11.36
CA VAL A 89 9.71 -26.74 11.04
C VAL A 89 9.48 -27.83 12.08
N ASP A 90 8.94 -28.95 11.64
CA ASP A 90 8.72 -30.15 12.44
C ASP A 90 9.75 -31.21 12.00
N ARG A 91 10.57 -31.70 12.93
CA ARG A 91 11.40 -32.89 12.67
C ARG A 91 10.55 -34.14 12.78
N GLY A 92 10.90 -35.18 12.01
CA GLY A 92 10.20 -36.46 12.06
C GLY A 92 10.19 -37.04 13.47
N PRO A 93 9.21 -37.87 13.83
CA PRO A 93 9.30 -38.64 15.05
C PRO A 93 10.44 -39.66 14.90
N GLY A 94 11.37 -39.68 15.85
CA GLY A 94 12.62 -40.44 15.77
C GLY A 94 12.50 -41.97 15.91
N ASP A 95 11.28 -42.50 15.80
CA ASP A 95 10.93 -43.91 15.92
C ASP A 95 10.29 -44.49 14.64
N GLY A 96 10.43 -43.80 13.50
CA GLY A 96 9.81 -44.24 12.23
C GLY A 96 8.31 -43.95 12.15
N GLY A 97 7.77 -43.17 13.10
CA GLY A 97 6.41 -42.66 13.02
C GLY A 97 6.17 -41.83 11.76
N ARG A 98 5.00 -41.97 11.16
CA ARG A 98 4.57 -41.12 10.05
C ARG A 98 4.12 -39.79 10.60
N PHE A 99 4.55 -38.68 10.01
CA PHE A 99 3.96 -37.39 10.33
C PHE A 99 2.43 -37.42 10.07
N PRO A 100 1.60 -36.89 10.99
CA PRO A 100 0.15 -36.90 10.81
C PRO A 100 -0.27 -36.16 9.52
N PRO A 101 -1.28 -36.63 8.79
CA PRO A 101 -1.79 -35.95 7.61
C PRO A 101 -2.47 -34.63 8.01
N GLY A 102 -1.98 -33.51 7.48
CA GLY A 102 -2.60 -32.18 7.64
C GLY A 102 -2.46 -31.52 9.02
N GLY A 103 -1.91 -32.20 10.02
CA GLY A 103 -1.78 -31.72 11.40
C GLY A 103 -0.34 -31.60 11.89
N ARG A 104 -0.16 -30.81 12.95
CA ARG A 104 1.09 -30.71 13.70
C ARG A 104 1.11 -31.82 14.78
N PRO A 105 2.25 -32.47 15.07
CA PRO A 105 2.33 -33.36 16.22
C PRO A 105 1.99 -32.58 17.51
N ALA A 106 1.19 -33.19 18.39
CA ALA A 106 0.91 -32.63 19.70
C ALA A 106 2.19 -32.72 20.55
N GLY A 107 2.88 -31.60 20.70
CA GLY A 107 4.00 -31.44 21.63
C GLY A 107 3.74 -30.20 22.49
N ASP A 108 4.17 -30.26 23.76
CA ASP A 108 3.82 -29.30 24.81
C ASP A 108 4.46 -27.90 24.64
N ALA A 109 5.25 -27.68 23.58
CA ALA A 109 5.81 -26.38 23.23
C ALA A 109 5.39 -26.00 21.80
N GLU A 110 4.78 -24.83 21.62
CA GLU A 110 4.59 -24.24 20.29
C GLU A 110 5.97 -24.00 19.65
N PRO A 111 6.35 -24.70 18.56
CA PRO A 111 7.54 -24.38 17.81
C PRO A 111 7.52 -22.89 17.43
N ARG A 112 8.65 -22.24 17.68
CA ARG A 112 8.87 -20.83 17.35
C ARG A 112 8.79 -20.68 15.83
N GLY A 113 7.62 -20.26 15.34
CA GLY A 113 7.42 -19.96 13.93
C GLY A 113 8.26 -18.76 13.49
N TRP A 114 8.70 -18.79 12.24
CA TRP A 114 9.39 -17.67 11.61
C TRP A 114 8.42 -16.89 10.74
N ASP A 115 8.30 -15.60 11.03
CA ASP A 115 7.57 -14.65 10.21
C ASP A 115 8.23 -14.53 8.83
N GLU A 116 7.40 -14.69 7.82
CA GLU A 116 7.75 -14.67 6.41
C GLU A 116 6.74 -13.79 5.64
N PHE A 117 7.14 -13.16 4.55
CA PHE A 117 6.27 -12.24 3.79
C PHE A 117 6.21 -12.56 2.30
N VAL A 118 5.01 -12.82 1.80
CA VAL A 118 4.76 -13.11 0.38
C VAL A 118 4.32 -11.84 -0.34
N PRO A 119 4.99 -11.40 -1.42
CA PRO A 119 4.56 -10.26 -2.23
C PRO A 119 3.24 -10.56 -2.94
N ARG A 120 2.35 -9.58 -2.91
CA ARG A 120 1.08 -9.57 -3.63
C ARG A 120 0.95 -8.31 -4.45
N GLN A 121 0.31 -8.43 -5.60
CA GLN A 121 0.03 -7.29 -6.47
C GLN A 121 -1.30 -7.46 -7.18
N VAL A 122 -1.97 -6.34 -7.45
CA VAL A 122 -3.13 -6.26 -8.34
C VAL A 122 -2.92 -5.09 -9.28
N ASP A 123 -3.24 -5.31 -10.55
CA ASP A 123 -3.16 -4.30 -11.60
C ASP A 123 -4.56 -3.90 -12.02
N ASP A 124 -4.73 -2.60 -12.29
CA ASP A 124 -5.96 -2.08 -12.86
C ASP A 124 -5.68 -0.92 -13.82
N VAL A 125 -6.64 -0.61 -14.67
CA VAL A 125 -6.55 0.43 -15.68
C VAL A 125 -7.84 1.25 -15.69
N VAL A 126 -7.71 2.56 -15.56
CA VAL A 126 -8.86 3.49 -15.54
C VAL A 126 -8.54 4.72 -16.38
N THR A 127 -9.53 5.30 -17.05
CA THR A 127 -9.33 6.57 -17.77
C THR A 127 -9.47 7.75 -16.83
N VAL A 128 -8.74 8.84 -17.09
CA VAL A 128 -8.91 10.09 -16.34
C VAL A 128 -10.33 10.64 -16.52
N THR A 129 -10.95 10.41 -17.68
CA THR A 129 -12.34 10.80 -17.95
C THR A 129 -13.32 10.11 -17.01
N ASP A 130 -13.18 8.80 -16.79
CA ASP A 130 -14.03 8.05 -15.85
C ASP A 130 -13.85 8.55 -14.42
N LEU A 131 -12.60 8.88 -14.03
CA LEU A 131 -12.31 9.43 -12.71
C LEU A 131 -12.88 10.85 -12.50
N LEU A 132 -13.03 11.62 -13.58
CA LEU A 132 -13.58 12.98 -13.56
C LEU A 132 -15.11 13.02 -13.67
N ALA A 133 -15.74 11.95 -14.16
CA ALA A 133 -17.18 11.93 -14.42
C ALA A 133 -17.99 11.91 -13.11
N ALA A 134 -18.70 13.00 -12.82
CA ALA A 134 -19.70 13.04 -11.76
C ALA A 134 -21.02 12.39 -12.20
N PRO A 135 -21.71 11.59 -11.37
CA PRO A 135 -23.02 11.08 -11.67
C PRO A 135 -24.00 12.27 -11.67
N PRO A 136 -25.03 12.22 -12.52
CA PRO A 136 -26.04 13.27 -12.54
C PRO A 136 -26.69 13.39 -11.15
N GLY A 137 -26.59 14.57 -10.53
CA GLY A 137 -27.28 14.90 -9.26
C GLY A 137 -26.41 15.08 -8.02
N SER A 138 -25.08 14.99 -8.10
CA SER A 138 -24.19 15.27 -6.96
C SER A 138 -24.01 16.79 -6.75
N ALA A 139 -24.82 17.39 -5.89
CA ALA A 139 -24.54 18.71 -5.31
C ALA A 139 -23.77 18.52 -4.00
N VAL A 140 -22.53 19.01 -3.94
CA VAL A 140 -21.72 19.03 -2.70
C VAL A 140 -22.10 20.29 -1.91
N PRO A 141 -22.50 20.19 -0.64
CA PRO A 141 -22.70 21.38 0.20
C PRO A 141 -21.35 22.05 0.48
N THR A 142 -21.26 23.34 0.16
CA THR A 142 -20.15 24.23 0.51
C THR A 142 -20.21 24.56 2.00
N ALA A 143 -19.53 23.77 2.84
CA ALA A 143 -19.23 24.18 4.21
C ALA A 143 -17.90 24.94 4.24
N ALA A 144 -17.93 26.17 4.76
CA ALA A 144 -16.76 27.01 4.95
C ALA A 144 -16.11 26.74 6.31
N GLY A 145 -14.82 26.39 6.34
CA GLY A 145 -14.00 26.43 7.55
C GLY A 145 -12.69 25.63 7.45
N PRO A 146 -11.53 26.19 7.85
CA PRO A 146 -10.26 25.48 7.75
C PRO A 146 -9.97 24.66 9.02
N ARG A 147 -9.33 23.48 8.89
CA ARG A 147 -8.25 23.03 9.81
C ARG A 147 -7.19 22.20 9.08
N ARG A 148 -6.01 22.81 8.91
CA ARG A 148 -4.72 22.10 8.78
C ARG A 148 -4.46 21.32 10.08
N ASN A 149 -3.94 20.10 9.95
CA ASN A 149 -3.24 19.34 10.99
C ASN A 149 -4.01 19.00 12.29
N TRP A 150 -5.23 18.47 12.22
CA TRP A 150 -5.85 17.89 13.43
C TRP A 150 -6.60 16.59 13.14
N LEU A 151 -5.87 15.48 13.12
CA LEU A 151 -6.43 14.16 13.44
C LEU A 151 -5.72 13.68 14.71
N PRO A 152 -6.38 13.66 15.87
CA PRO A 152 -5.78 13.13 17.10
C PRO A 152 -5.59 11.60 17.05
N ARG A 153 -6.04 10.92 15.98
CA ARG A 153 -5.87 9.47 15.75
C ARG A 153 -5.53 9.21 14.29
N LEU A 154 -4.55 8.34 14.03
CA LEU A 154 -4.10 8.00 12.67
C LEU A 154 -5.17 7.24 11.87
N SER A 155 -6.18 6.69 12.55
CA SER A 155 -7.33 5.98 11.99
C SER A 155 -8.68 6.68 12.22
N ALA A 156 -8.70 7.93 12.70
CA ALA A 156 -9.97 8.66 12.83
C ALA A 156 -10.63 8.78 11.44
N PRO A 157 -11.97 8.64 11.35
CA PRO A 157 -12.68 9.06 10.16
C PRO A 157 -12.28 10.50 9.87
N ARG A 158 -11.71 10.76 8.70
CA ARG A 158 -11.53 12.15 8.27
C ARG A 158 -12.93 12.79 8.23
N PRO A 159 -13.07 14.11 8.48
CA PRO A 159 -14.24 14.82 7.95
C PRO A 159 -14.40 14.37 6.50
N ASN A 160 -15.64 14.01 6.15
CA ASN A 160 -15.99 13.21 4.97
C ASN A 160 -14.94 13.42 3.86
N PRO A 161 -14.14 12.42 3.46
CA PRO A 161 -12.91 12.65 2.71
C PRO A 161 -13.12 13.52 1.45
N TRP A 162 -14.34 13.60 0.93
CA TRP A 162 -14.80 14.43 -0.18
C TRP A 162 -14.95 15.94 0.11
N GLU A 163 -14.62 16.44 1.31
CA GLU A 163 -14.52 17.88 1.55
C GLU A 163 -13.25 18.41 0.85
N LEU A 164 -13.48 19.10 -0.28
CA LEU A 164 -12.46 19.91 -0.91
C LEU A 164 -11.92 20.90 0.14
N ALA A 165 -10.59 21.01 0.25
CA ALA A 165 -10.03 22.26 0.73
C ALA A 165 -10.67 23.36 -0.12
N GLY A 166 -11.35 24.31 0.54
CA GLY A 166 -12.01 25.42 -0.14
C GLY A 166 -11.08 26.01 -1.20
N PRO A 167 -11.64 26.53 -2.30
CA PRO A 167 -10.85 26.92 -3.46
C PRO A 167 -9.64 27.75 -3.04
N ALA A 168 -8.47 27.37 -3.53
CA ALA A 168 -7.34 28.29 -3.65
C ALA A 168 -7.90 29.60 -4.20
N SER A 169 -7.59 30.72 -3.55
CA SER A 169 -8.15 32.04 -3.85
C SER A 169 -8.23 32.28 -5.37
N GLY A 170 -9.44 32.15 -5.93
CA GLY A 170 -9.71 32.36 -7.37
C GLY A 170 -9.89 31.13 -8.27
N GLY A 171 -9.90 29.90 -7.75
CA GLY A 171 -10.18 28.67 -8.54
C GLY A 171 -11.61 28.12 -8.37
N VAL A 172 -12.17 27.49 -9.41
CA VAL A 172 -13.40 26.69 -9.32
C VAL A 172 -13.02 25.21 -9.30
N SER A 173 -13.36 24.46 -8.26
CA SER A 173 -13.31 22.99 -8.29
C SER A 173 -14.69 22.47 -8.72
N ALA A 174 -14.77 21.85 -9.89
CA ALA A 174 -15.97 21.13 -10.31
C ALA A 174 -16.12 19.83 -9.50
N GLY A 175 -17.35 19.46 -9.15
CA GLY A 175 -17.67 18.35 -8.24
C GLY A 175 -17.07 17.00 -8.64
N LEU A 176 -16.67 16.23 -7.63
CA LEU A 176 -15.99 14.94 -7.75
C LEU A 176 -16.99 13.82 -8.08
N GLY A 177 -16.65 12.91 -9.00
CA GLY A 177 -17.38 11.67 -9.24
C GLY A 177 -17.22 10.61 -8.13
N PRO A 178 -17.96 9.47 -8.18
CA PRO A 178 -17.76 8.37 -7.25
C PRO A 178 -16.37 7.78 -7.44
N PRO A 179 -15.74 7.28 -6.37
CA PRO A 179 -14.42 6.71 -6.47
C PRO A 179 -14.43 5.44 -7.33
N HIS A 180 -13.52 5.37 -8.31
CA HIS A 180 -13.20 4.10 -8.97
C HIS A 180 -12.54 3.19 -7.93
N THR A 181 -13.14 2.02 -7.69
CA THR A 181 -12.75 1.15 -6.57
C THR A 181 -12.20 -0.18 -7.08
N VAL A 182 -10.94 -0.46 -6.74
CA VAL A 182 -10.27 -1.73 -7.03
C VAL A 182 -10.25 -2.57 -5.76
N ARG A 183 -10.97 -3.69 -5.77
CA ARG A 183 -10.96 -4.64 -4.65
C ARG A 183 -9.93 -5.73 -4.90
N PHE A 184 -9.20 -6.09 -3.87
CA PHE A 184 -8.21 -7.17 -3.94
C PHE A 184 -8.20 -8.01 -2.67
N SER A 185 -7.77 -9.25 -2.81
CA SER A 185 -7.66 -10.17 -1.69
C SER A 185 -6.56 -11.20 -1.92
N ALA A 186 -5.96 -11.65 -0.83
CA ALA A 186 -5.14 -12.85 -0.79
C ALA A 186 -5.79 -13.86 0.16
N PRO A 187 -6.10 -15.09 -0.29
CA PRO A 187 -6.75 -16.08 0.58
C PRO A 187 -5.78 -16.60 1.65
N SER A 188 -6.35 -17.19 2.71
CA SER A 188 -5.59 -18.03 3.63
C SER A 188 -5.15 -19.31 2.92
N GLY A 189 -4.08 -19.92 3.41
CA GLY A 189 -3.56 -21.16 2.83
C GLY A 189 -2.58 -21.84 3.77
N ARG A 190 -2.39 -23.15 3.51
CA ARG A 190 -1.35 -23.96 4.14
C ARG A 190 -0.53 -24.63 3.06
N ARG A 191 0.78 -24.41 3.04
CA ARG A 191 1.74 -25.12 2.18
C ARG A 191 2.59 -26.03 3.05
N VAL A 192 2.82 -27.27 2.60
CA VAL A 192 3.65 -28.24 3.32
C VAL A 192 4.69 -28.79 2.35
N GLU A 193 5.95 -28.77 2.78
CA GLU A 193 7.06 -29.39 2.07
C GLU A 193 7.75 -30.40 3.00
N THR A 194 8.20 -31.51 2.44
CA THR A 194 8.99 -32.51 3.18
C THR A 194 10.38 -32.58 2.57
N VAL A 195 11.38 -32.22 3.34
CA VAL A 195 12.79 -32.27 2.95
C VAL A 195 13.36 -33.57 3.50
N SER A 196 13.74 -34.49 2.61
CA SER A 196 14.45 -35.71 2.99
C SER A 196 15.80 -35.34 3.61
N GLY A 197 16.15 -35.93 4.76
CA GLY A 197 17.49 -35.79 5.32
C GLY A 197 18.53 -36.47 4.42
N HIS A 198 19.77 -35.98 4.44
CA HIS A 198 20.89 -36.65 3.79
C HIS A 198 21.40 -37.79 4.71
N GLY A 199 21.50 -39.01 4.18
CA GLY A 199 21.99 -40.18 4.93
C GLY A 199 20.96 -40.72 5.95
N GLU A 200 21.39 -40.94 7.18
CA GLU A 200 20.53 -41.38 8.31
C GLU A 200 19.71 -40.23 8.93
N ALA A 201 19.82 -39.01 8.39
CA ALA A 201 19.09 -37.85 8.91
C ALA A 201 17.58 -37.99 8.67
N GLU A 202 16.81 -37.70 9.72
CA GLU A 202 15.35 -37.77 9.67
C GLU A 202 14.73 -36.75 8.70
N PRO A 203 13.62 -37.10 8.03
CA PRO A 203 12.91 -36.17 7.17
C PRO A 203 12.39 -34.99 7.99
N THR A 204 12.53 -33.78 7.43
CA THR A 204 12.06 -32.54 8.04
C THR A 204 10.83 -32.05 7.29
N ARG A 205 9.73 -31.79 8.02
CA ARG A 205 8.51 -31.18 7.46
C ARG A 205 8.57 -29.67 7.70
N ILE A 206 8.35 -28.91 6.63
CA ILE A 206 8.25 -27.44 6.69
C ILE A 206 6.82 -27.06 6.32
N THR A 207 6.16 -26.30 7.18
CA THR A 207 4.77 -25.84 6.97
C THR A 207 4.73 -24.31 6.92
N TRP A 208 4.01 -23.75 5.96
CA TRP A 208 3.72 -22.33 5.88
C TRP A 208 2.22 -22.10 6.00
N ASP A 209 1.82 -21.36 7.02
CA ASP A 209 0.43 -20.93 7.21
C ASP A 209 0.30 -19.44 6.87
N SER A 210 -0.66 -19.10 6.01
CA SER A 210 -1.01 -17.73 5.64
C SER A 210 -2.47 -17.43 5.98
N TRP A 211 -2.75 -16.16 6.25
CA TRP A 211 -4.08 -15.69 6.63
C TRP A 211 -4.68 -14.80 5.56
N ALA A 212 -6.01 -14.81 5.47
CA ALA A 212 -6.71 -14.04 4.46
C ALA A 212 -6.55 -12.53 4.72
N VAL A 213 -6.27 -11.79 3.66
CA VAL A 213 -6.19 -10.32 3.67
C VAL A 213 -7.04 -9.78 2.54
N GLN A 214 -7.75 -8.69 2.80
CA GLN A 214 -8.60 -7.97 1.85
C GLN A 214 -8.28 -6.48 1.91
N GLY A 215 -8.39 -5.81 0.76
CA GLY A 215 -8.24 -4.38 0.69
C GLY A 215 -8.96 -3.76 -0.49
N GLU A 216 -9.06 -2.44 -0.42
CA GLU A 216 -9.63 -1.60 -1.47
C GLU A 216 -8.66 -0.47 -1.79
N LEU A 217 -8.43 -0.23 -3.08
CA LEU A 217 -7.90 1.04 -3.57
C LEU A 217 -9.08 1.86 -4.11
N ARG A 218 -9.20 3.10 -3.67
CA ARG A 218 -10.20 4.06 -4.14
C ARG A 218 -9.48 5.20 -4.85
N LEU A 219 -9.84 5.44 -6.10
CA LEU A 219 -9.26 6.48 -6.95
C LEU A 219 -10.31 7.54 -7.31
N ASN A 220 -9.88 8.79 -7.34
CA ASN A 220 -10.70 9.92 -7.78
C ASN A 220 -9.84 10.96 -8.50
N ALA A 221 -10.44 11.76 -9.37
CA ALA A 221 -9.78 12.86 -10.03
C ALA A 221 -10.59 14.16 -9.89
N GLY A 222 -9.90 15.27 -9.68
CA GLY A 222 -10.49 16.61 -9.72
C GLY A 222 -9.73 17.49 -10.70
N LEU A 223 -10.44 18.08 -11.67
CA LEU A 223 -9.86 19.06 -12.57
C LEU A 223 -9.53 20.35 -11.82
N GLN A 224 -8.29 20.81 -11.97
CA GLN A 224 -7.81 22.05 -11.38
C GLN A 224 -7.79 23.13 -12.46
N THR A 225 -8.69 24.10 -12.35
CA THR A 225 -8.70 25.28 -13.23
C THR A 225 -8.08 26.47 -12.52
N TRP A 226 -7.16 27.16 -13.20
CA TRP A 226 -6.67 28.46 -12.77
C TRP A 226 -7.26 29.54 -13.68
N ALA A 227 -7.82 30.61 -13.10
CA ALA A 227 -8.17 31.81 -13.83
C ALA A 227 -6.89 32.46 -14.41
N HIS A 228 -6.66 32.30 -15.72
CA HIS A 228 -5.62 33.01 -16.43
C HIS A 228 -5.89 34.53 -16.40
N GLN A 229 -4.87 35.32 -16.08
CA GLN A 229 -4.89 36.78 -16.29
C GLN A 229 -4.33 37.19 -17.66
N THR A 230 -3.89 36.21 -18.47
CA THR A 230 -3.29 36.42 -19.81
C THR A 230 -3.70 35.31 -20.77
N GLY A 231 -4.22 35.72 -21.94
CA GLY A 231 -4.90 34.88 -22.93
C GLY A 231 -4.01 33.92 -23.73
N GLU A 232 -3.34 32.98 -23.06
CA GLU A 232 -2.71 31.83 -23.72
C GLU A 232 -3.75 30.71 -23.95
N THR A 233 -4.26 30.65 -25.17
CA THR A 233 -5.28 29.71 -25.67
C THR A 233 -4.75 28.29 -25.94
N GLY A 234 -3.93 27.76 -25.03
CA GLY A 234 -3.35 26.41 -25.13
C GLY A 234 -3.22 25.67 -23.79
N ALA A 235 -4.05 26.01 -22.80
CA ALA A 235 -3.83 25.64 -21.41
C ALA A 235 -3.83 24.12 -21.17
N HIS A 236 -2.66 23.58 -20.82
CA HIS A 236 -2.53 22.28 -20.18
C HIS A 236 -3.44 22.22 -18.95
N ARG A 237 -4.11 21.09 -18.77
CA ARG A 237 -5.05 20.88 -17.68
C ARG A 237 -4.34 20.11 -16.57
N LEU A 238 -4.40 20.65 -15.35
CA LEU A 238 -3.92 19.96 -14.16
C LEU A 238 -5.05 19.13 -13.58
N VAL A 239 -4.78 17.86 -13.33
CA VAL A 239 -5.68 16.92 -12.70
C VAL A 239 -5.06 16.53 -11.36
N ARG A 240 -5.80 16.72 -10.27
CA ARG A 240 -5.44 16.17 -8.97
C ARG A 240 -6.00 14.76 -8.87
N LEU A 241 -5.12 13.78 -8.84
CA LEU A 241 -5.46 12.39 -8.56
C LEU A 241 -5.40 12.17 -7.06
N ARG A 242 -6.42 11.52 -6.52
CA ARG A 242 -6.49 11.11 -5.12
C ARG A 242 -6.56 9.59 -5.07
N ALA A 243 -5.72 9.02 -4.22
CA ALA A 243 -5.70 7.59 -3.93
C ALA A 243 -5.89 7.36 -2.43
N GLU A 244 -6.77 6.43 -2.08
CA GLU A 244 -6.93 5.91 -0.72
C GLU A 244 -6.78 4.40 -0.76
N LEU A 245 -5.83 3.87 0.01
CA LEU A 245 -5.58 2.44 0.14
C LEU A 245 -6.07 2.00 1.52
N VAL A 246 -7.00 1.05 1.55
CA VAL A 246 -7.72 0.64 2.76
C VAL A 246 -7.58 -0.86 2.98
N ASN A 247 -7.23 -1.28 4.19
CA ASN A 247 -7.41 -2.66 4.63
C ASN A 247 -8.87 -2.87 5.02
N THR A 248 -9.52 -3.86 4.42
CA THR A 248 -10.92 -4.22 4.70
C THR A 248 -11.07 -5.61 5.31
N SER A 249 -9.95 -6.23 5.69
CA SER A 249 -9.92 -7.55 6.30
C SER A 249 -10.73 -7.59 7.59
N GLY A 250 -11.52 -8.64 7.74
CA GLY A 250 -12.12 -8.99 9.01
C GLY A 250 -11.06 -9.39 10.03
N TRP A 251 -11.21 -8.89 11.25
CA TRP A 251 -10.44 -9.34 12.40
C TRP A 251 -11.33 -9.24 13.63
N HIS A 252 -11.13 -10.12 14.59
CA HIS A 252 -11.84 -10.10 15.86
C HIS A 252 -10.81 -10.11 16.97
N LEU A 253 -11.04 -9.29 18.00
CA LEU A 253 -10.35 -9.48 19.27
C LEU A 253 -10.66 -10.92 19.71
N PRO A 254 -9.65 -11.75 20.00
CA PRO A 254 -9.87 -13.02 20.67
C PRO A 254 -10.71 -12.74 21.92
N ALA A 255 -11.72 -13.58 22.18
CA ALA A 255 -12.47 -13.50 23.42
C ALA A 255 -11.48 -13.42 24.57
N GLU A 256 -11.71 -12.52 25.54
CA GLU A 256 -10.81 -12.36 26.69
C GLU A 256 -10.48 -13.75 27.21
N GLU A 257 -9.22 -14.16 27.06
CA GLU A 257 -8.69 -15.32 27.78
C GLU A 257 -8.72 -14.90 29.25
N ALA A 258 -9.88 -15.13 29.86
CA ALA A 258 -10.12 -14.94 31.26
C ALA A 258 -9.15 -15.88 31.98
N MET A 259 -8.41 -15.30 32.91
CA MET A 259 -7.51 -15.97 33.84
C MET A 259 -6.15 -16.41 33.29
N ASP A 260 -5.27 -15.43 33.11
CA ASP A 260 -3.83 -15.70 33.12
C ASP A 260 -3.09 -14.44 33.61
N HIS A 261 -2.03 -14.59 34.42
CA HIS A 261 -1.19 -13.51 34.97
C HIS A 261 -0.33 -12.79 33.89
N VAL A 262 -0.86 -12.65 32.67
CA VAL A 262 -0.16 -12.06 31.52
C VAL A 262 -0.28 -10.53 31.60
N SER A 263 0.86 -9.85 31.55
CA SER A 263 0.93 -8.39 31.58
C SER A 263 0.15 -7.76 30.41
N LEU A 264 -0.34 -6.53 30.60
CA LEU A 264 -1.02 -5.78 29.54
C LEU A 264 -0.16 -5.63 28.27
N GLU A 265 1.15 -5.44 28.43
CA GLU A 265 2.10 -5.34 27.33
C GLU A 265 2.20 -6.65 26.53
N ALA A 266 2.24 -7.79 27.21
CA ALA A 266 2.27 -9.09 26.55
C ALA A 266 0.96 -9.37 25.80
N ARG A 267 -0.21 -8.94 26.34
CA ARG A 267 -1.50 -9.02 25.62
C ARG A 267 -1.50 -8.12 24.39
N ARG A 268 -1.07 -6.85 24.51
CA ARG A 268 -0.95 -5.91 23.38
C ARG A 268 -0.06 -6.47 22.28
N ARG A 269 1.09 -7.04 22.64
CA ARG A 269 1.99 -7.69 21.68
C ARG A 269 1.33 -8.85 20.96
N ARG A 270 0.65 -9.75 21.68
CA ARG A 270 -0.10 -10.87 21.06
C ARG A 270 -1.21 -10.39 20.13
N HIS A 271 -2.00 -9.40 20.54
CA HIS A 271 -3.06 -8.83 19.70
C HIS A 271 -2.48 -8.19 18.44
N ARG A 272 -1.36 -7.47 18.56
CA ARG A 272 -0.62 -6.92 17.43
C ARG A 272 -0.16 -8.02 16.48
N GLU A 273 0.51 -9.05 16.98
CA GLU A 273 0.98 -10.20 16.18
C GLU A 273 -0.18 -10.88 15.43
N GLN A 274 -1.34 -11.01 16.07
CA GLN A 274 -2.54 -11.58 15.42
C GLN A 274 -3.14 -10.64 14.37
N ALA A 275 -3.21 -9.34 14.64
CA ALA A 275 -3.69 -8.35 13.68
C ALA A 275 -2.77 -8.28 12.45
N MET A 276 -1.45 -8.41 12.63
CA MET A 276 -0.45 -8.43 11.56
C MET A 276 -0.69 -9.53 10.52
N ARG A 277 -1.29 -10.65 10.90
CA ARG A 277 -1.66 -11.74 9.98
C ARG A 277 -2.71 -11.31 8.95
N HIS A 278 -3.53 -10.33 9.31
CA HIS A 278 -4.59 -9.76 8.49
C HIS A 278 -4.28 -8.34 7.99
N SER A 279 -3.00 -7.92 8.08
CA SER A 279 -2.54 -6.59 7.67
C SER A 279 -2.04 -6.57 6.22
N LEU A 280 -2.16 -5.42 5.56
CA LEU A 280 -1.41 -5.10 4.35
C LEU A 280 -0.06 -4.51 4.78
N ILE A 281 1.05 -5.21 4.52
CA ILE A 281 2.38 -4.80 4.99
C ILE A 281 3.17 -4.15 3.85
N GLY A 282 3.82 -3.01 4.11
CA GLY A 282 4.52 -2.26 3.06
C GLY A 282 3.59 -1.91 1.90
N ALA A 283 2.34 -1.54 2.22
CA ALA A 283 1.30 -1.27 1.24
C ALA A 283 1.62 0.02 0.48
N HIS A 284 1.66 -0.05 -0.85
CA HIS A 284 2.06 1.07 -1.72
C HIS A 284 1.45 0.97 -3.12
N LEU A 285 1.53 2.05 -3.90
CA LEU A 285 0.99 2.13 -5.25
C LEU A 285 2.06 2.50 -6.26
N LEU A 286 1.94 1.97 -7.48
CA LEU A 286 2.67 2.42 -8.65
C LEU A 286 1.65 2.96 -9.65
N LEU A 287 1.88 4.16 -10.13
CA LEU A 287 1.02 4.82 -11.12
C LEU A 287 1.81 5.11 -12.38
N ALA A 288 1.23 4.84 -13.54
CA ALA A 288 1.84 5.13 -14.84
C ALA A 288 0.79 5.65 -15.82
N THR A 289 1.21 6.53 -16.73
CA THR A 289 0.39 6.99 -17.84
C THR A 289 1.28 7.17 -19.08
N THR A 290 0.68 7.09 -20.26
CA THR A 290 1.38 7.27 -21.55
C THR A 290 1.10 8.62 -22.19
N GLU A 291 0.03 9.32 -21.77
CA GLU A 291 -0.48 10.52 -22.46
C GLU A 291 -0.57 11.76 -21.55
N GLY A 292 -0.07 11.64 -20.32
CA GLY A 292 0.08 12.75 -19.37
C GLY A 292 1.45 12.72 -18.71
N ARG A 293 1.74 13.76 -17.92
CA ARG A 293 2.99 13.88 -17.17
C ARG A 293 2.71 14.15 -15.71
N PHE A 294 3.24 13.29 -14.83
CA PHE A 294 3.15 13.55 -13.40
C PHE A 294 4.01 14.75 -13.01
N VAL A 295 3.49 15.54 -12.08
CA VAL A 295 4.14 16.75 -11.59
C VAL A 295 4.80 16.47 -10.25
N SER A 296 6.06 16.88 -10.11
CA SER A 296 6.79 16.84 -8.85
C SER A 296 6.07 17.69 -7.80
N LEU A 297 5.79 17.11 -6.62
CA LEU A 297 5.27 17.87 -5.49
C LEU A 297 6.39 18.60 -4.71
N ALA A 298 7.61 18.09 -4.77
CA ALA A 298 8.78 18.68 -4.10
C ALA A 298 9.33 19.88 -4.87
N SER A 299 9.32 19.81 -6.20
CA SER A 299 9.82 20.85 -7.11
C SER A 299 8.80 21.15 -8.23
N PRO A 300 7.60 21.63 -7.88
CA PRO A 300 6.55 21.87 -8.87
C PRO A 300 6.92 23.05 -9.79
N PRO A 301 6.55 23.01 -11.09
CA PRO A 301 6.61 24.19 -11.95
C PRO A 301 5.69 25.29 -11.40
N ALA A 302 5.98 26.56 -11.74
CA ALA A 302 5.27 27.73 -11.19
C ALA A 302 3.74 27.59 -11.25
N ARG A 303 3.21 27.10 -12.38
CA ARG A 303 1.77 26.87 -12.61
C ARG A 303 1.12 25.82 -11.71
N ALA A 304 1.90 24.90 -11.16
CA ALA A 304 1.42 23.84 -10.28
C ALA A 304 1.76 24.09 -8.81
N SER A 305 2.53 25.15 -8.49
CA SER A 305 3.08 25.36 -7.15
C SER A 305 1.99 25.49 -6.08
N GLU A 306 0.93 26.23 -6.35
CA GLU A 306 -0.19 26.38 -5.40
C GLU A 306 -0.98 25.06 -5.24
N PHE A 307 -1.23 24.35 -6.33
CA PHE A 307 -1.91 23.06 -6.29
C PHE A 307 -1.09 22.00 -5.55
N ALA A 308 0.22 21.98 -5.73
CA ALA A 308 1.14 21.06 -5.06
C ALA A 308 1.21 21.33 -3.55
N LYS A 309 1.28 22.60 -3.13
CA LYS A 309 1.23 23.01 -1.72
C LYS A 309 -0.06 22.61 -1.01
N ASN A 310 -1.15 22.46 -1.76
CA ASN A 310 -2.46 22.07 -1.26
C ASN A 310 -2.72 20.56 -1.34
N CYS A 311 -1.78 19.76 -1.85
CA CYS A 311 -1.90 18.31 -1.83
C CYS A 311 -1.73 17.77 -0.39
N VAL A 312 -2.58 16.82 -0.01
CA VAL A 312 -2.56 16.19 1.31
C VAL A 312 -2.13 14.73 1.18
N ASN A 313 -1.03 14.39 1.85
CA ASN A 313 -0.42 13.05 1.82
C ASN A 313 -0.26 12.55 3.26
N ASP A 314 -0.70 11.32 3.55
CA ASP A 314 -0.72 10.75 4.90
C ASP A 314 -0.58 9.23 4.86
N GLY A 315 0.54 8.74 5.39
CA GLY A 315 0.90 7.32 5.32
C GLY A 315 1.34 6.86 3.92
N LEU A 316 1.22 7.71 2.91
CA LEU A 316 1.65 7.50 1.54
C LEU A 316 2.12 8.82 0.93
N TRP A 317 3.25 8.82 0.22
CA TRP A 317 3.85 10.00 -0.41
C TRP A 317 4.32 9.67 -1.84
N PRO A 318 3.97 10.50 -2.83
CA PRO A 318 4.39 10.28 -4.21
C PRO A 318 5.83 10.73 -4.45
N ALA A 319 6.58 9.91 -5.18
CA ALA A 319 7.89 10.24 -5.74
C ALA A 319 7.91 9.87 -7.22
N LEU A 320 8.37 10.79 -8.07
CA LEU A 320 8.53 10.54 -9.50
C LEU A 320 9.61 9.49 -9.75
N VAL A 321 9.40 8.62 -10.72
CA VAL A 321 10.38 7.64 -11.20
C VAL A 321 10.38 7.71 -12.71
N THR A 322 11.50 8.16 -13.28
CA THR A 322 11.70 8.16 -14.73
C THR A 322 12.18 6.78 -15.12
N THR A 323 11.42 6.14 -16.00
CA THR A 323 11.75 4.83 -16.53
C THR A 323 12.82 4.95 -17.62
N ALA A 324 13.56 3.87 -17.89
CA ALA A 324 14.52 3.81 -18.99
C ALA A 324 13.91 4.17 -20.36
N ASP A 325 12.60 3.96 -20.53
CA ASP A 325 11.85 4.25 -21.75
C ASP A 325 11.32 5.71 -21.79
N GLY A 326 11.70 6.54 -20.82
CA GLY A 326 11.35 7.97 -20.76
C GLY A 326 9.94 8.26 -20.24
N HIS A 327 9.18 7.25 -19.82
CA HIS A 327 7.89 7.46 -19.16
C HIS A 327 8.08 7.88 -17.70
N ASP A 328 7.34 8.92 -17.29
CA ASP A 328 7.23 9.31 -15.89
C ASP A 328 6.19 8.42 -15.19
N THR A 329 6.66 7.63 -14.22
CA THR A 329 5.81 6.88 -13.30
C THR A 329 5.87 7.51 -11.91
N VAL A 330 4.94 7.17 -11.03
CA VAL A 330 4.96 7.60 -9.63
C VAL A 330 5.00 6.38 -8.73
N LEU A 331 5.96 6.36 -7.82
CA LEU A 331 5.94 5.49 -6.66
C LEU A 331 5.26 6.23 -5.51
N VAL A 332 4.11 5.75 -5.09
CA VAL A 332 3.39 6.25 -3.92
C VAL A 332 3.75 5.37 -2.73
N ALA A 333 4.80 5.77 -2.00
CA ALA A 333 5.45 4.96 -0.97
C ALA A 333 4.99 5.32 0.45
N PRO A 334 5.05 4.38 1.42
CA PRO A 334 4.77 4.65 2.82
C PRO A 334 5.94 5.29 3.58
N ILE A 335 6.91 5.81 2.83
CA ILE A 335 8.06 6.58 3.27
C ILE A 335 8.22 7.77 2.34
N VAL A 336 8.77 8.87 2.86
CA VAL A 336 9.09 10.03 2.03
C VAL A 336 10.38 9.72 1.27
N LEU A 337 10.28 9.70 -0.06
CA LEU A 337 11.41 9.54 -0.97
C LEU A 337 11.59 10.84 -1.79
N PRO A 338 12.82 11.19 -2.17
CA PRO A 338 13.02 12.22 -3.19
C PRO A 338 12.51 11.72 -4.55
N ASP A 339 12.22 12.65 -5.45
CA ASP A 339 11.99 12.29 -6.84
C ASP A 339 13.24 11.65 -7.45
N HIS A 340 13.01 10.67 -8.31
CA HIS A 340 14.02 9.82 -8.93
C HIS A 340 14.94 9.18 -7.87
N PRO A 341 14.37 8.48 -6.87
CA PRO A 341 15.15 7.88 -5.81
C PRO A 341 16.09 6.84 -6.42
N ARG A 342 17.32 6.83 -5.93
CA ARG A 342 18.27 5.76 -6.24
C ARG A 342 18.13 4.73 -5.12
N PRO A 343 17.95 3.44 -5.45
CA PRO A 343 17.94 2.39 -4.44
C PRO A 343 19.14 2.57 -3.51
N ALA A 344 18.89 2.59 -2.21
CA ALA A 344 19.95 2.51 -1.23
C ALA A 344 20.84 1.29 -1.57
N PRO A 345 22.18 1.39 -1.40
CA PRO A 345 23.02 0.22 -1.46
C PRO A 345 22.48 -0.82 -0.47
N VAL A 346 22.35 -2.07 -0.90
CA VAL A 346 22.02 -3.14 0.03
C VAL A 346 23.20 -3.24 0.98
N ASP A 347 23.00 -2.96 2.27
CA ASP A 347 24.04 -3.19 3.27
C ASP A 347 24.27 -4.71 3.30
N HIS A 348 25.29 -5.16 2.56
CA HIS A 348 25.87 -6.47 2.81
C HIS A 348 26.46 -6.36 4.21
N ASP A 349 25.73 -6.89 5.19
CA ASP A 349 26.25 -7.13 6.52
C ASP A 349 27.54 -7.92 6.32
N SER A 350 28.66 -7.19 6.41
CA SER A 350 30.01 -7.73 6.34
C SER A 350 30.27 -8.33 7.72
N GLY A 351 29.47 -9.35 8.05
CA GLY A 351 29.49 -10.07 9.30
C GLY A 351 30.46 -11.23 9.19
N SER A 352 31.66 -10.94 9.68
CA SER A 352 32.74 -11.80 10.22
C SER A 352 32.60 -13.32 10.19
#